data_AF-A0A1E1W9P5-F1
#
_entry.id   AF-A0A1E1W9P5-F1
#
_cell.length_a   1.000
_cell.length_b   1.000
_cell.length_c   1.000
_cell.angle_alpha   90.00
_cell.angle_beta   90.00
_cell.angle_gamma   90.00
#
_symmetry.space_group_name_H-M   'P 1'
#
loop_
_entity.id
_entity.type
_entity.pdbx_description
1 polymer ?
#
loop_
_entity_poly.entity_id
_entity_poly.type
_entity_poly.pdbx_seq_one_letter_code
_entity_poly.pdbx_strand_id
1 'polypeptide(L)'
;FITHVFRRVLEYFLFYFNIYNRNLLGTNTNMSKEIEEQMDGSSSESDEEMEEGSNDDGDDQPKTYLPGQPLKEDEQLVCDQSAYVMLHQAQTGAPCLSFDIVTDNLGSDRNQFPMTTYLVAGTQASSAHLNNVLVIKMSNLHPTSKPEDQNQDEESGESSDEEEDEEKKPQMTFAFIKHQGCVNRIRTTNFKNSVIAASWSELGRVDVWNITQQLQAVDDP
;
A
#
# COMPACT_ATOMS: atom_id res chain seq x y z
N PHE A 1 -19.42 -7.12 -6.54
CA PHE A 1 -18.17 -7.57 -7.20
C PHE A 1 -16.99 -6.62 -6.91
N ILE A 2 -17.20 -5.29 -6.92
CA ILE A 2 -16.17 -4.28 -6.62
C ILE A 2 -15.59 -4.37 -5.19
N THR A 3 -16.39 -4.73 -4.19
CA THR A 3 -15.92 -4.97 -2.80
C THR A 3 -15.02 -6.19 -2.62
N HIS A 4 -15.05 -7.16 -3.52
CA HIS A 4 -14.16 -8.34 -3.47
C HIS A 4 -12.82 -8.09 -4.17
N VAL A 5 -12.81 -7.27 -5.21
CA VAL A 5 -11.58 -6.94 -5.97
C VAL A 5 -10.68 -6.02 -5.14
N PHE A 6 -11.24 -5.02 -4.45
CA PHE A 6 -10.47 -4.13 -3.56
C PHE A 6 -9.87 -4.86 -2.35
N ARG A 7 -10.55 -5.88 -1.84
CA ARG A 7 -10.08 -6.67 -0.68
C ARG A 7 -8.84 -7.50 -1.00
N ARG A 8 -8.64 -7.91 -2.27
CA ARG A 8 -7.45 -8.66 -2.71
C ARG A 8 -6.25 -7.77 -2.98
N VAL A 9 -6.45 -6.56 -3.49
CA VAL A 9 -5.34 -5.60 -3.72
C VAL A 9 -4.74 -5.13 -2.39
N LEU A 10 -5.55 -5.05 -1.33
CA LEU A 10 -5.10 -4.62 0.00
C LEU A 10 -4.22 -5.65 0.74
N GLU A 11 -4.40 -6.96 0.48
CA GLU A 11 -3.55 -8.00 1.07
C GLU A 11 -2.11 -7.92 0.55
N TYR A 12 -1.90 -7.48 -0.69
CA TYR A 12 -0.56 -7.23 -1.24
C TYR A 12 0.11 -6.00 -0.63
N PHE A 13 -0.65 -4.94 -0.36
CA PHE A 13 -0.11 -3.72 0.26
C PHE A 13 0.38 -3.96 1.70
N LEU A 14 -0.34 -4.79 2.46
CA LEU A 14 0.07 -5.22 3.80
C LEU A 14 1.35 -6.09 3.79
N PHE A 15 1.61 -6.82 2.70
CA PHE A 15 2.83 -7.61 2.56
C PHE A 15 4.06 -6.73 2.30
N TYR A 16 3.94 -5.72 1.43
CA TYR A 16 5.03 -4.80 1.14
C TYR A 16 5.44 -3.94 2.35
N PHE A 17 4.48 -3.46 3.14
CA PHE A 17 4.77 -2.67 4.35
C PHE A 17 5.46 -3.50 5.46
N ASN A 18 5.13 -4.79 5.55
CA ASN A 18 5.78 -5.71 6.50
C ASN A 18 7.22 -6.07 6.09
N ILE A 19 7.49 -6.22 4.79
CA ILE A 19 8.84 -6.52 4.29
C ILE A 19 9.80 -5.35 4.54
N TYR A 20 9.35 -4.12 4.32
CA TYR A 20 10.24 -2.95 4.45
C TYR A 20 10.65 -2.68 5.90
N ASN A 21 9.77 -2.92 6.88
CA ASN A 21 10.11 -2.75 8.30
C ASN A 21 10.97 -3.90 8.87
N ARG A 22 10.92 -5.10 8.29
CA ARG A 22 11.71 -6.25 8.76
C ARG A 22 13.19 -6.16 8.37
N ASN A 23 13.51 -5.46 7.28
CA ASN A 23 14.89 -5.28 6.82
C ASN A 23 15.63 -4.11 7.51
N LEU A 24 14.92 -3.23 8.23
CA LEU A 24 15.53 -2.09 8.93
C LEU A 24 16.01 -2.41 10.36
N LEU A 25 15.68 -3.59 10.91
CA LEU A 25 16.02 -4.00 12.28
C LEU A 25 16.65 -5.41 12.28
N GLY A 26 17.95 -5.50 11.95
CA GLY A 26 18.65 -6.78 12.02
C GLY A 26 20.12 -6.74 11.64
N THR A 27 20.96 -6.00 12.38
CA THR A 27 22.40 -6.22 12.39
C THR A 27 22.82 -6.97 13.67
N ASN A 28 23.66 -7.99 13.46
CA ASN A 28 24.47 -8.77 14.41
C ASN A 28 23.78 -9.77 15.34
N THR A 29 23.92 -11.08 15.06
CA THR A 29 24.53 -12.06 16.00
C THR A 29 24.96 -13.36 15.27
N ASN A 30 26.27 -13.61 15.28
CA ASN A 30 27.07 -14.86 15.24
C ASN A 30 26.58 -16.20 14.61
N MET A 31 27.51 -16.74 13.81
CA MET A 31 27.71 -18.14 13.40
C MET A 31 27.48 -19.21 14.48
N SER A 32 26.92 -20.36 14.10
CA SER A 32 27.63 -21.65 13.96
C SER A 32 26.68 -22.87 13.86
N LYS A 33 27.18 -23.89 13.14
CA LYS A 33 26.78 -25.33 13.04
C LYS A 33 25.98 -25.78 11.81
N GLU A 34 26.75 -26.20 10.80
CA GLU A 34 26.81 -27.57 10.25
C GLU A 34 25.68 -28.55 10.62
N ILE A 35 25.05 -29.14 9.60
CA ILE A 35 24.86 -30.58 9.42
C ILE A 35 24.89 -30.85 7.91
N GLU A 36 25.78 -31.76 7.54
CA GLU A 36 26.02 -32.28 6.20
C GLU A 36 25.44 -33.71 6.09
N GLU A 37 25.27 -34.17 4.85
CA GLU A 37 25.21 -35.55 4.37
C GLU A 37 23.87 -36.24 4.00
N GLN A 38 23.73 -36.34 2.67
CA GLN A 38 23.59 -37.55 1.84
C GLN A 38 22.25 -38.31 1.78
N MET A 39 21.66 -38.31 0.57
CA MET A 39 21.27 -39.56 -0.12
C MET A 39 21.39 -39.38 -1.63
N ASP A 40 22.25 -40.20 -2.22
CA ASP A 40 22.58 -40.37 -3.63
C ASP A 40 21.72 -41.48 -4.27
N GLY A 41 21.57 -41.42 -5.60
CA GLY A 41 21.39 -42.62 -6.43
C GLY A 41 20.16 -42.68 -7.33
N SER A 42 20.28 -42.21 -8.58
CA SER A 42 20.29 -43.10 -9.77
C SER A 42 19.98 -42.35 -11.07
N SER A 43 20.95 -42.40 -11.97
CA SER A 43 21.04 -41.86 -13.32
C SER A 43 20.04 -42.43 -14.35
N SER A 44 19.66 -41.62 -15.33
CA SER A 44 19.67 -42.02 -16.75
C SER A 44 19.87 -40.80 -17.65
N GLU A 45 21.01 -40.78 -18.33
CA GLU A 45 21.34 -39.86 -19.42
C GLU A 45 20.44 -40.12 -20.64
N SER A 46 20.02 -39.07 -21.33
CA SER A 46 19.73 -39.06 -22.77
C SER A 46 19.76 -37.60 -23.25
N ASP A 47 20.74 -37.33 -24.09
CA ASP A 47 20.97 -36.11 -24.85
C ASP A 47 19.72 -35.59 -25.57
N GLU A 48 19.60 -34.26 -25.66
CA GLU A 48 19.49 -33.55 -26.94
C GLU A 48 19.60 -32.04 -26.70
N GLU A 49 20.77 -31.51 -27.06
CA GLU A 49 21.07 -30.08 -27.14
C GLU A 49 20.18 -29.42 -28.19
N MET A 50 19.32 -28.50 -27.75
CA MET A 50 18.66 -27.52 -28.61
C MET A 50 19.21 -26.14 -28.25
N GLU A 51 20.34 -25.78 -28.84
CA GLU A 51 20.77 -24.39 -28.95
C GLU A 51 19.80 -23.65 -29.89
N GLU A 52 18.69 -23.15 -29.35
CA GLU A 52 17.95 -22.09 -30.02
C GLU A 52 18.65 -20.76 -29.73
N GLY A 53 19.59 -20.42 -30.61
CA GLY A 53 20.04 -19.06 -30.82
C GLY A 53 18.84 -18.19 -31.19
N SER A 54 18.19 -17.64 -30.17
CA SER A 54 17.18 -16.61 -30.35
C SER A 54 17.91 -15.31 -30.64
N ASN A 55 17.70 -14.80 -31.85
CA ASN A 55 18.22 -13.51 -32.29
C ASN A 55 17.91 -12.42 -31.26
N ASP A 56 18.96 -11.81 -30.71
CA ASP A 56 18.93 -10.57 -29.93
C ASP A 56 18.66 -9.40 -30.90
N ASP A 57 17.47 -9.39 -31.49
CA ASP A 57 16.93 -8.25 -32.23
C ASP A 57 16.16 -7.37 -31.23
N GLY A 58 16.61 -6.12 -31.09
CA GLY A 58 16.32 -5.23 -29.98
C GLY A 58 14.84 -4.93 -29.75
N ASP A 59 14.33 -5.44 -28.63
CA ASP A 59 13.14 -4.90 -27.97
C ASP A 59 13.63 -3.97 -26.85
N ASP A 60 13.86 -2.70 -27.17
CA ASP A 60 14.20 -1.60 -26.24
C ASP A 60 12.99 -1.24 -25.34
N GLN A 61 12.16 -2.21 -24.99
CA GLN A 61 11.02 -2.01 -24.11
C GLN A 61 11.45 -2.15 -22.64
N PRO A 62 10.99 -1.25 -21.76
CA PRO A 62 11.31 -1.30 -20.35
C PRO A 62 10.80 -2.62 -19.74
N LYS A 63 11.71 -3.39 -19.13
CA LYS A 63 11.37 -4.66 -18.48
C LYS A 63 11.01 -4.43 -17.01
N THR A 64 9.92 -5.03 -16.55
CA THR A 64 9.54 -4.99 -15.13
C THR A 64 10.56 -5.74 -14.27
N TYR A 65 11.11 -5.06 -13.27
CA TYR A 65 12.06 -5.66 -12.34
C TYR A 65 11.39 -6.71 -11.43
N LEU A 66 12.00 -7.90 -11.33
CA LEU A 66 11.60 -8.94 -10.38
C LEU A 66 12.62 -9.06 -9.23
N PRO A 67 12.19 -9.09 -7.96
CA PRO A 67 13.10 -9.26 -6.82
C PRO A 67 13.97 -10.52 -6.96
N GLY A 68 15.29 -10.34 -6.81
CA GLY A 68 16.29 -11.41 -6.95
C GLY A 68 17.11 -11.36 -8.24
N GLN A 69 16.75 -10.46 -9.17
CA GLN A 69 17.59 -10.17 -10.34
C GLN A 69 18.68 -9.16 -9.97
N PRO A 70 19.96 -9.44 -10.27
CA PRO A 70 21.04 -8.48 -10.08
C PRO A 70 20.90 -7.33 -11.09
N LEU A 71 20.96 -6.10 -10.59
CA LEU A 71 21.06 -4.91 -11.42
C LEU A 71 22.48 -4.77 -11.96
N LYS A 72 22.62 -4.33 -13.21
CA LYS A 72 23.93 -3.93 -13.75
C LYS A 72 24.41 -2.65 -13.06
N GLU A 73 25.72 -2.38 -13.07
CA GLU A 73 26.32 -1.22 -12.37
C GLU A 73 25.71 0.14 -12.80
N ASP A 74 25.19 0.22 -14.03
CA ASP A 74 24.58 1.43 -14.60
C ASP A 74 23.03 1.37 -14.71
N GLU A 75 22.40 0.33 -14.16
CA GLU A 75 20.94 0.14 -14.25
C GLU A 75 20.22 0.80 -13.06
N GLN A 76 19.23 1.65 -13.34
CA GLN A 76 18.43 2.32 -12.33
C GLN A 76 16.97 1.89 -12.41
N LEU A 77 16.38 1.59 -11.25
CA LEU A 77 14.96 1.30 -11.15
C LEU A 77 14.15 2.59 -11.24
N VAL A 78 13.33 2.70 -12.28
CA VAL A 78 12.36 3.77 -12.46
C VAL A 78 10.97 3.26 -12.10
N CYS A 79 10.23 4.03 -11.31
CA CYS A 79 8.86 3.69 -10.97
C CYS A 79 7.95 3.98 -12.18
N ASP A 80 7.36 2.93 -12.74
CA ASP A 80 6.32 3.07 -13.76
C ASP A 80 5.01 3.55 -13.11
N GLN A 81 4.67 4.81 -13.35
CA GLN A 81 3.44 5.43 -12.85
C GLN A 81 2.18 4.93 -13.57
N SER A 82 2.32 4.39 -14.79
CA SER A 82 1.19 3.88 -15.57
C SER A 82 0.56 2.63 -14.96
N ALA A 83 1.28 1.94 -14.08
CA ALA A 83 0.82 0.78 -13.33
C ALA A 83 -0.33 1.10 -12.35
N TYR A 84 -0.53 2.37 -11.98
CA TYR A 84 -1.55 2.79 -11.01
C TYR A 84 -2.49 3.82 -11.61
N VAL A 85 -3.80 3.55 -11.53
CA VAL A 85 -4.83 4.53 -11.91
C VAL A 85 -4.81 5.75 -10.97
N MET A 86 -4.53 5.53 -9.69
CA MET A 86 -4.47 6.56 -8.65
C MET A 86 -3.45 6.15 -7.58
N LEU A 87 -2.43 6.97 -7.39
CA LEU A 87 -1.39 6.80 -6.39
C LEU A 87 -1.25 8.09 -5.57
N HIS A 88 -1.50 7.99 -4.27
CA HIS A 88 -1.34 9.09 -3.32
C HIS A 88 -0.53 8.63 -2.11
N GLN A 89 0.43 9.44 -1.70
CA GLN A 89 1.20 9.20 -0.49
C GLN A 89 0.53 9.91 0.69
N ALA A 90 0.28 9.17 1.76
CA ALA A 90 -0.32 9.69 2.98
C ALA A 90 0.62 9.46 4.18
N GLN A 91 0.74 10.45 5.06
CA GLN A 91 1.57 10.36 6.26
C GLN A 91 0.73 10.53 7.53
N THR A 92 0.68 9.49 8.36
CA THR A 92 -0.13 9.43 9.59
C THR A 92 0.64 9.82 10.85
N GLY A 93 1.90 10.23 10.72
CA GLY A 93 2.82 10.51 11.82
C GLY A 93 3.41 9.24 12.44
N ALA A 94 2.61 8.51 13.23
CA ALA A 94 3.01 7.20 13.77
C ALA A 94 2.72 6.08 12.75
N PRO A 95 3.54 5.03 12.68
CA PRO A 95 3.28 3.91 11.80
C PRO A 95 1.99 3.20 12.22
N CYS A 96 1.25 2.69 11.23
CA CYS A 96 0.02 1.95 11.46
C CYS A 96 0.20 0.49 11.05
N LEU A 97 -0.02 -0.45 11.96
CA LEU A 97 0.12 -1.88 11.69
C LEU A 97 -1.13 -2.45 10.99
N SER A 98 -2.27 -1.79 11.17
CA SER A 98 -3.53 -2.19 10.56
C SER A 98 -4.40 -0.99 10.22
N PHE A 99 -5.20 -1.16 9.18
CA PHE A 99 -6.26 -0.24 8.80
C PHE A 99 -7.45 -1.00 8.22
N ASP A 100 -8.60 -0.33 8.21
CA ASP A 100 -9.83 -0.80 7.57
C ASP A 100 -10.52 0.35 6.84
N ILE A 101 -11.26 0.02 5.78
CA ILE A 101 -12.01 1.01 5.00
C ILE A 101 -13.39 1.17 5.64
N VAL A 102 -13.80 2.42 5.87
CA VAL A 102 -15.16 2.74 6.30
C VAL A 102 -16.03 2.97 5.08
N THR A 103 -17.17 2.30 5.03
CA THR A 103 -18.17 2.54 3.99
C THR A 103 -18.78 3.92 4.15
N ASP A 104 -18.67 4.75 3.11
CA ASP A 104 -19.30 6.06 3.06
C ASP A 104 -20.77 5.98 2.57
N ASN A 105 -21.44 7.13 2.58
CA ASN A 105 -22.80 7.30 2.03
C ASN A 105 -22.80 8.26 0.82
N LEU A 106 -21.69 8.40 0.10
CA LEU A 106 -21.51 9.37 -1.00
C LEU A 106 -22.02 8.87 -2.36
N GLY A 107 -22.66 7.69 -2.38
CA GLY A 107 -23.22 7.07 -3.57
C GLY A 107 -22.70 5.66 -3.79
N SER A 108 -23.49 4.84 -4.48
CA SER A 108 -23.07 3.49 -4.89
C SER A 108 -22.30 3.55 -6.22
N ASP A 109 -21.32 2.65 -6.39
CA ASP A 109 -20.57 2.46 -7.65
C ASP A 109 -19.91 3.75 -8.20
N ARG A 110 -19.30 4.53 -7.31
CA ARG A 110 -18.54 5.73 -7.66
C ARG A 110 -17.31 5.37 -8.49
N ASN A 111 -17.30 5.80 -9.75
CA ASN A 111 -16.19 5.59 -10.70
C ASN A 111 -15.62 6.91 -11.27
N GLN A 112 -16.03 8.06 -10.72
CA GLN A 112 -15.62 9.38 -11.18
C GLN A 112 -14.70 10.06 -10.16
N PHE A 113 -13.73 10.81 -10.66
CA PHE A 113 -12.80 11.61 -9.87
C PHE A 113 -13.36 13.03 -9.63
N PRO A 114 -12.93 13.72 -8.55
CA PRO A 114 -12.03 13.24 -7.50
C PRO A 114 -12.70 12.22 -6.56
N MET A 115 -11.90 11.26 -6.08
CA MET A 115 -12.35 10.27 -5.11
C MET A 115 -12.21 10.78 -3.66
N THR A 116 -13.05 10.23 -2.80
CA THR A 116 -13.01 10.43 -1.34
C THR A 116 -13.11 9.07 -0.68
N THR A 117 -12.26 8.80 0.31
CA THR A 117 -12.28 7.57 1.10
C THR A 117 -12.18 7.88 2.58
N TYR A 118 -12.81 7.04 3.39
CA TYR A 118 -12.74 7.10 4.85
C TYR A 118 -12.04 5.84 5.36
N LEU A 119 -11.05 6.00 6.21
CA LEU A 119 -10.28 4.90 6.78
C LEU A 119 -10.30 4.97 8.30
N VAL A 120 -10.07 3.82 8.92
CA VAL A 120 -9.71 3.72 10.33
C VAL A 120 -8.40 2.97 10.43
N ALA A 121 -7.44 3.53 11.15
CA ALA A 121 -6.12 2.94 11.32
C ALA A 121 -5.73 2.88 12.80
N GLY A 122 -4.90 1.91 13.13
CA GLY A 122 -4.37 1.72 14.49
C GLY A 122 -2.86 1.95 14.52
N THR A 123 -2.39 2.85 15.39
CA THR A 123 -0.96 3.20 15.46
C THR A 123 -0.13 2.19 16.26
N GLN A 124 1.17 2.21 16.00
CA GLN A 124 2.23 1.55 16.76
C GLN A 124 3.31 2.57 17.15
N ALA A 125 3.08 3.28 18.26
CA ALA A 125 4.03 4.22 18.83
C ALA A 125 5.03 3.52 19.75
N SER A 126 6.20 4.13 19.97
CA SER A 126 7.25 3.62 20.87
C SER A 126 6.81 3.50 22.33
N SER A 127 5.81 4.28 22.75
CA SER A 127 5.26 4.25 24.09
C SER A 127 3.77 3.94 24.06
N ALA A 128 3.34 3.01 24.93
CA ALA A 128 1.97 2.50 24.97
C ALA A 128 0.88 3.59 25.05
N HIS A 129 1.14 4.67 25.79
CA HIS A 129 0.21 5.77 26.03
C HIS A 129 0.10 6.79 24.88
N LEU A 130 0.97 6.69 23.87
CA LEU A 130 0.96 7.56 22.70
C LEU A 130 0.16 6.97 21.54
N ASN A 131 -0.34 5.74 21.68
CA ASN A 131 -1.11 5.08 20.65
C ASN A 131 -2.51 5.67 20.50
N ASN A 132 -3.02 5.66 19.27
CA ASN A 132 -4.33 6.15 18.93
C ASN A 132 -4.99 5.23 17.89
N VAL A 133 -6.32 5.20 17.94
CA VAL A 133 -7.13 4.85 16.77
C VAL A 133 -7.34 6.15 15.99
N LEU A 134 -7.01 6.10 14.70
CA LEU A 134 -7.13 7.21 13.76
C LEU A 134 -8.39 6.99 12.92
N VAL A 135 -9.25 8.00 12.84
CA VAL A 135 -10.29 8.09 11.82
C VAL A 135 -9.81 9.12 10.81
N ILE A 136 -9.81 8.73 9.54
CA ILE A 136 -9.14 9.46 8.47
C ILE A 136 -10.14 9.70 7.34
N LYS A 137 -10.22 10.93 6.83
CA LYS A 137 -10.83 11.23 5.53
C LYS A 137 -9.72 11.66 4.59
N MET A 138 -9.67 11.03 3.42
CA MET A 138 -8.86 11.48 2.29
C MET A 138 -9.80 11.91 1.17
N SER A 139 -9.66 13.14 0.70
CA SER A 139 -10.52 13.76 -0.31
C SER A 139 -9.69 14.44 -1.38
N ASN A 140 -10.36 14.80 -2.48
CA ASN A 140 -9.71 15.42 -3.64
C ASN A 140 -8.64 14.52 -4.27
N LEU A 141 -8.89 13.20 -4.28
CA LEU A 141 -7.95 12.23 -4.82
C LEU A 141 -8.14 12.14 -6.34
N HIS A 142 -7.17 12.62 -7.11
CA HIS A 142 -7.16 12.61 -8.57
C HIS A 142 -6.38 11.43 -9.15
N PRO A 143 -6.55 11.09 -10.45
CA PRO A 143 -5.75 10.05 -11.11
C PRO A 143 -4.26 10.36 -11.07
N THR A 144 -3.43 9.31 -11.16
CA THR A 144 -1.99 9.48 -11.37
C THR A 144 -1.74 10.10 -12.75
N SER A 145 -1.00 11.21 -12.81
CA SER A 145 -0.58 11.81 -14.09
C SER A 145 0.29 10.81 -14.85
N LYS A 146 -0.08 10.51 -16.10
CA LYS A 146 0.75 9.68 -16.96
C LYS A 146 1.92 10.51 -17.47
N PRO A 147 3.16 9.97 -17.51
CA PRO A 147 4.20 10.59 -18.30
C PRO A 147 3.75 10.61 -19.77
N GLU A 148 3.84 11.76 -20.43
CA GLU A 148 3.46 11.90 -21.83
C GLU A 148 4.38 11.01 -22.70
N ASP A 149 3.82 9.93 -23.26
CA ASP A 149 4.44 9.25 -24.39
C ASP A 149 4.33 10.17 -25.61
N GLN A 150 5.47 10.54 -26.20
CA GLN A 150 5.62 11.46 -27.33
C GLN A 150 5.07 10.90 -28.66
N ASN A 151 3.85 10.37 -28.74
CA ASN A 151 3.26 10.00 -30.03
C ASN A 151 1.74 10.18 -30.09
N GLN A 152 1.38 11.20 -30.87
CA GLN A 152 0.15 11.41 -31.65
C GLN A 152 -1.07 12.03 -30.95
N ASP A 153 -1.17 13.35 -31.14
CA ASP A 153 -2.32 14.10 -31.65
C ASP A 153 -3.72 13.79 -31.07
N GLU A 154 -4.20 14.65 -30.15
CA GLU A 154 -5.31 15.59 -30.41
C GLU A 154 -5.61 16.44 -29.15
N GLU A 155 -5.30 17.73 -29.25
CA GLU A 155 -5.80 18.89 -28.51
C GLU A 155 -6.15 18.75 -27.01
N SER A 156 -5.16 19.02 -26.14
CA SER A 156 -5.30 19.95 -25.01
C SER A 156 -3.91 20.48 -24.67
N GLY A 157 -3.71 21.78 -24.93
CA GLY A 157 -2.41 22.41 -25.02
C GLY A 157 -1.63 22.55 -23.70
N GLU A 158 -0.31 22.42 -23.88
CA GLU A 158 0.80 23.12 -23.22
C GLU A 158 0.59 23.57 -21.75
N SER A 159 1.37 23.00 -20.84
CA SER A 159 2.68 23.59 -20.50
C SER A 159 3.30 22.81 -19.34
N SER A 160 4.52 22.34 -19.57
CA SER A 160 5.42 21.84 -18.54
C SER A 160 5.91 23.00 -17.69
N ASP A 161 5.11 23.39 -16.69
CA ASP A 161 5.55 24.06 -15.46
C ASP A 161 4.83 23.32 -14.32
N GLU A 162 5.59 22.67 -13.43
CA GLU A 162 5.07 21.98 -12.24
C GLU A 162 4.57 22.98 -11.18
N GLU A 163 3.71 23.91 -11.58
CA GLU A 163 2.73 24.49 -10.67
C GLU A 163 1.60 23.45 -10.53
N GLU A 164 1.80 22.46 -9.65
CA GLU A 164 0.71 21.61 -9.19
C GLU A 164 -0.44 22.52 -8.76
N ASP A 165 -1.49 22.58 -9.59
CA ASP A 165 -2.73 23.28 -9.34
C ASP A 165 -3.15 23.02 -7.88
N GLU A 166 -3.01 24.04 -7.01
CA GLU A 166 -3.27 23.92 -5.57
C GLU A 166 -4.68 23.36 -5.32
N GLU A 167 -5.61 23.56 -6.25
CA GLU A 167 -6.97 23.05 -6.20
C GLU A 167 -7.06 21.53 -6.39
N LYS A 168 -6.06 20.88 -6.99
CA LYS A 168 -6.01 19.43 -7.24
C LYS A 168 -5.22 18.66 -6.19
N LYS A 169 -4.68 19.32 -5.18
CA LYS A 169 -3.89 18.65 -4.14
C LYS A 169 -4.77 17.76 -3.26
N PRO A 170 -4.35 16.51 -2.99
CA PRO A 170 -5.07 15.62 -2.10
C PRO A 170 -5.11 16.19 -0.69
N GLN A 171 -6.27 16.07 -0.04
CA GLN A 171 -6.48 16.57 1.32
C GLN A 171 -6.70 15.40 2.27
N MET A 172 -6.10 15.49 3.46
CA MET A 172 -6.20 14.45 4.49
C MET A 172 -6.50 15.08 5.85
N THR A 173 -7.58 14.63 6.48
CA THR A 173 -7.99 15.07 7.83
C THR A 173 -8.04 13.90 8.80
N PHE A 174 -7.82 14.18 10.08
CA PHE A 174 -7.69 13.17 11.13
C PHE A 174 -8.55 13.49 12.35
N ALA A 175 -9.14 12.46 12.93
CA ALA A 175 -9.64 12.48 14.29
C ALA A 175 -9.01 11.35 15.10
N PHE A 176 -8.60 11.67 16.33
CA PHE A 176 -7.82 10.77 17.18
C PHE A 176 -8.67 10.26 18.35
N ILE A 177 -8.56 8.96 18.62
CA ILE A 177 -9.10 8.34 19.84
C ILE A 177 -7.93 7.71 20.59
N LYS A 178 -7.70 8.12 21.84
CA LYS A 178 -6.61 7.59 22.67
C LYS A 178 -6.79 6.10 22.90
N HIS A 179 -5.71 5.35 22.71
CA HIS A 179 -5.70 3.90 22.85
C HIS A 179 -4.51 3.44 23.73
N GLN A 180 -4.73 2.44 24.59
CA GLN A 180 -3.68 1.90 25.44
C GLN A 180 -2.98 0.73 24.74
N GLY A 181 -1.70 0.91 24.44
CA GLY A 181 -0.88 -0.07 23.73
C GLY A 181 -1.07 -0.01 22.21
N CYS A 182 -0.18 -0.70 21.49
CA CYS A 182 -0.18 -0.77 20.04
C CYS A 182 -1.43 -1.47 19.52
N VAL A 183 -1.97 -0.99 18.38
CA VAL A 183 -3.16 -1.58 17.75
C VAL A 183 -2.74 -2.56 16.67
N ASN A 184 -2.82 -3.85 16.98
CA ASN A 184 -2.40 -4.94 16.08
C ASN A 184 -3.38 -5.17 14.94
N ARG A 185 -4.67 -5.04 15.23
CA ARG A 185 -5.74 -5.23 14.26
C ARG A 185 -6.87 -4.26 14.55
N ILE A 186 -7.41 -3.64 13.51
CA ILE A 186 -8.63 -2.86 13.58
C ILE A 186 -9.60 -3.31 12.50
N ARG A 187 -10.89 -3.37 12.85
CA ARG A 187 -11.98 -3.65 11.92
C ARG A 187 -13.16 -2.73 12.18
N THR A 188 -13.85 -2.33 11.13
CA THR A 188 -15.02 -1.47 11.20
C THR A 188 -16.27 -2.20 10.71
N THR A 189 -17.41 -1.80 11.25
CA THR A 189 -18.71 -2.25 10.76
C THR A 189 -19.75 -1.17 11.02
N ASN A 190 -20.72 -1.09 10.12
CA ASN A 190 -21.93 -0.31 10.39
C ASN A 190 -22.87 -1.14 11.25
N PHE A 191 -23.41 -0.52 12.29
CA PHE A 191 -24.44 -1.12 13.12
C PHE A 191 -25.54 -0.09 13.37
N LYS A 192 -26.72 -0.32 12.79
CA LYS A 192 -27.83 0.64 12.76
C LYS A 192 -27.36 1.97 12.15
N ASN A 193 -27.42 3.06 12.90
CA ASN A 193 -27.01 4.40 12.47
C ASN A 193 -25.66 4.81 13.09
N SER A 194 -24.81 3.85 13.45
CA SER A 194 -23.49 4.13 14.03
C SER A 194 -22.43 3.30 13.33
N VAL A 195 -21.25 3.88 13.21
CA VAL A 195 -20.06 3.16 12.76
C VAL A 195 -19.27 2.75 13.98
N ILE A 196 -19.00 1.46 14.09
CA ILE A 196 -18.29 0.85 15.20
C ILE A 196 -16.95 0.33 14.70
N ALA A 197 -15.88 0.62 15.44
CA ALA A 197 -14.57 0.03 15.24
C ALA A 197 -14.24 -0.91 16.41
N ALA A 198 -13.62 -2.05 16.12
CA ALA A 198 -13.06 -2.94 17.12
C ALA A 198 -11.54 -3.00 16.95
N SER A 199 -10.79 -2.74 18.01
CA SER A 199 -9.32 -2.83 18.03
C SER A 199 -8.87 -4.02 18.86
N TRP A 200 -7.83 -4.72 18.41
CA TRP A 200 -7.09 -5.70 19.20
C TRP A 200 -5.70 -5.16 19.53
N SER A 201 -5.39 -5.09 20.82
CA SER A 201 -4.15 -4.49 21.32
C SER A 201 -3.05 -5.51 21.63
N GLU A 202 -1.81 -5.04 21.69
CA GLU A 202 -0.66 -5.84 22.18
C GLU A 202 -0.85 -6.36 23.61
N LEU A 203 -1.71 -5.72 24.40
CA LEU A 203 -2.05 -6.13 25.76
C LEU A 203 -3.03 -7.32 25.80
N GLY A 204 -3.40 -7.87 24.65
CA GLY A 204 -4.35 -8.98 24.54
C GLY A 204 -5.81 -8.56 24.79
N ARG A 205 -6.12 -7.26 24.70
CA ARG A 205 -7.47 -6.73 24.94
C ARG A 205 -8.15 -6.33 23.63
N VAL A 206 -9.47 -6.50 23.59
CA VAL A 206 -10.31 -6.02 22.50
C VAL A 206 -11.17 -4.88 23.00
N ASP A 207 -11.02 -3.72 22.38
CA ASP A 207 -11.81 -2.52 22.69
C ASP A 207 -12.75 -2.21 21.53
N VAL A 208 -13.95 -1.71 21.85
CA VAL A 208 -14.99 -1.38 20.86
C VAL A 208 -15.32 0.10 20.97
N TRP A 209 -15.24 0.79 19.84
CA TRP A 209 -15.31 2.24 19.72
C TRP A 209 -16.50 2.62 18.85
N ASN A 210 -17.35 3.53 19.33
CA ASN A 210 -18.28 4.23 18.43
C ASN A 210 -17.53 5.43 17.83
N ILE A 211 -17.25 5.36 16.53
CA ILE A 211 -16.43 6.35 15.82
C ILE A 211 -17.27 7.36 15.04
N THR A 212 -18.59 7.36 15.21
CA THR A 212 -19.51 8.19 14.44
C THR A 212 -19.22 9.68 14.61
N GLN A 213 -18.87 10.11 15.83
CA GLN A 213 -18.53 11.51 16.12
C GLN A 213 -17.21 11.92 15.44
N GLN A 214 -16.24 11.02 15.41
CA GLN A 214 -14.95 11.25 14.76
C GLN A 214 -15.11 11.31 13.24
N LEU A 215 -15.99 10.48 12.67
CA LEU A 215 -16.34 10.55 11.24
C LEU A 215 -16.99 11.89 10.89
N GLN A 216 -17.89 12.41 11.73
CA GLN A 216 -18.48 13.74 11.53
C GLN A 216 -17.40 14.83 11.63
N ALA A 217 -16.50 14.74 12.59
CA ALA A 217 -15.43 15.72 12.80
C ALA A 217 -14.40 15.74 11.66
N VAL A 218 -14.15 14.62 10.95
CA VAL A 218 -13.29 14.67 9.76
C VAL A 218 -14.04 15.12 8.51
N ASP A 219 -15.37 15.07 8.53
CA ASP A 219 -16.20 15.47 7.38
C ASP A 219 -16.36 16.99 7.30
N ASP A 220 -16.63 17.61 8.46
CA ASP A 220 -16.61 19.06 8.72
C ASP A 220 -15.49 19.36 9.77
N PRO A 221 -14.23 19.49 9.31
CA PRO A 221 -13.07 19.73 10.18
C PRO A 221 -13.05 21.10 10.88
#